data_AF-A0AA38P865-F1
#
_entry.id   AF-A0AA38P865-F1
#
_cell.length_a   1.000
_cell.length_b   1.000
_cell.length_c   1.000
_cell.angle_alpha   90.00
_cell.angle_beta   90.00
_cell.angle_gamma   90.00
#
_symmetry.space_group_name_H-M   'P 1'
#
loop_
_entity.id
_entity.type
_entity.pdbx_description
1 polymer ?
#
loop_
_entity_poly.entity_id
_entity_poly.type
_entity_poly.pdbx_seq_one_letter_code
_entity_poly.pdbx_strand_id
1 'polypeptide(L)'
;MTRTARATYPRAALKDRSQSRSGMDKSLKKDGAGRANWGKLGEVEYDDAEYDEDYQEEVTQNLDASEAGSESSMTSEPKHSLSSEEEIEAARAFRKQALSGTVDLSSIARTSVAVSSSPPKA
;
A
#
# COMPACT_ATOMS: atom_id res chain seq x y z
N MET A 1 -10.55 -16.39 6.43
CA MET A 1 -9.92 -17.52 5.71
C MET A 1 -10.73 -18.79 5.94
N THR A 2 -11.43 -19.29 4.94
CA THR A 2 -12.15 -20.57 5.02
C THR A 2 -11.27 -21.69 4.46
N ARG A 3 -11.10 -22.78 5.20
CA ARG A 3 -10.39 -23.97 4.71
C ARG A 3 -11.28 -24.69 3.69
N THR A 4 -10.75 -24.97 2.50
CA THR A 4 -11.49 -25.71 1.46
C THR A 4 -11.72 -27.16 1.89
N ALA A 5 -12.75 -27.83 1.34
CA ALA A 5 -13.01 -29.25 1.59
C ALA A 5 -11.80 -30.17 1.24
N ARG A 6 -10.86 -29.69 0.43
CA ARG A 6 -9.62 -30.40 0.11
C ARG A 6 -8.56 -30.30 1.22
N ALA A 7 -8.63 -29.27 2.06
CA ALA A 7 -7.73 -29.07 3.18
C ALA A 7 -8.04 -30.00 4.38
N THR A 8 -9.24 -30.60 4.42
CA THR A 8 -9.61 -31.59 5.45
C THR A 8 -9.13 -33.00 5.14
N TYR A 9 -8.60 -33.24 3.94
CA TYR A 9 -8.11 -34.56 3.55
C TYR A 9 -6.87 -34.96 4.38
N PRO A 10 -6.76 -36.21 4.88
CA PRO A 10 -5.69 -36.60 5.80
C PRO A 10 -4.29 -36.42 5.18
N ARG A 11 -4.12 -36.68 3.88
CA ARG A 11 -2.84 -36.41 3.18
C ARG A 11 -2.50 -34.93 3.09
N ALA A 12 -3.50 -34.06 3.01
CA ALA A 12 -3.29 -32.61 3.02
C ALA A 12 -2.85 -32.17 4.42
N ALA A 13 -3.54 -32.64 5.47
CA ALA A 13 -3.18 -32.38 6.85
C ALA A 13 -1.78 -32.91 7.22
N LEU A 14 -1.29 -33.98 6.59
CA LEU A 14 0.09 -34.46 6.79
C LEU A 14 1.14 -33.60 6.08
N LYS A 15 0.81 -33.06 4.90
CA LYS A 15 1.70 -32.24 4.07
C LYS A 15 1.76 -30.77 4.52
N ASP A 16 0.71 -30.30 5.20
CA ASP A 16 0.57 -28.91 5.66
C ASP A 16 1.36 -28.63 6.96
N ARG A 17 1.72 -29.68 7.71
CA ARG A 17 2.47 -29.53 8.97
C ARG A 17 3.92 -29.26 8.64
N SER A 18 4.33 -27.98 8.73
CA SER A 18 5.68 -27.45 9.03
C SER A 18 6.91 -27.95 8.27
N GLN A 19 6.88 -29.07 7.55
CA GLN A 19 8.00 -29.65 6.85
C GLN A 19 8.36 -28.81 5.63
N SER A 20 9.66 -28.60 5.44
CA SER A 20 10.17 -27.93 4.26
C SER A 20 10.06 -28.85 3.07
N ARG A 21 9.54 -28.34 1.95
CA ARG A 21 9.49 -29.10 0.69
C ARG A 21 10.89 -29.39 0.13
N SER A 22 11.88 -28.57 0.50
CA SER A 22 13.27 -28.72 0.06
C SER A 22 14.14 -29.52 1.04
N GLY A 23 13.60 -29.93 2.20
CA GLY A 23 14.38 -30.57 3.26
C GLY A 23 15.38 -29.66 3.99
N MET A 24 15.53 -28.40 3.57
CA MET A 24 16.31 -27.40 4.28
C MET A 24 15.54 -26.86 5.48
N ASP A 25 16.26 -26.61 6.58
CA ASP A 25 15.69 -26.01 7.77
C ASP A 25 15.21 -24.58 7.47
N LYS A 26 13.96 -24.29 7.86
CA LYS A 26 13.34 -22.96 7.70
C LYS A 26 13.84 -21.96 8.76
N SER A 27 14.53 -22.44 9.79
CA SER A 27 15.16 -21.60 10.82
C SER A 27 16.37 -20.83 10.26
N LEU A 28 17.14 -21.46 9.36
CA LEU A 28 18.30 -20.88 8.68
C LEU A 28 17.89 -20.00 7.50
N LYS A 29 17.02 -19.02 7.74
CA LYS A 29 16.86 -17.93 6.76
C LYS A 29 18.18 -17.17 6.67
N LYS A 30 18.44 -16.55 5.51
CA LYS A 30 19.70 -15.89 5.18
C LYS A 30 19.92 -14.58 5.99
N ASP A 31 19.70 -14.58 7.30
CA ASP A 31 19.83 -13.42 8.19
C ASP A 31 19.29 -12.14 7.54
N GLY A 32 18.02 -12.13 7.12
CA GLY A 32 17.43 -10.93 6.49
C GLY A 32 17.91 -10.59 5.07
N ALA A 33 18.89 -11.30 4.49
CA ALA A 33 19.47 -10.97 3.20
C ALA A 33 18.57 -11.34 2.01
N GLY A 34 18.26 -10.36 1.17
CA GLY A 34 17.52 -10.52 -0.08
C GLY A 34 16.28 -9.63 -0.17
N ARG A 35 15.89 -9.27 -1.40
CA ARG A 35 14.85 -8.27 -1.70
C ARG A 35 13.45 -8.57 -1.14
N ALA A 36 13.18 -9.82 -0.75
CA ALA A 36 11.88 -10.27 -0.24
C ALA A 36 11.96 -10.73 1.23
N ASN A 37 13.06 -10.44 1.92
CA ASN A 37 13.21 -10.67 3.36
C ASN A 37 12.95 -9.37 4.12
N TRP A 38 12.70 -9.49 5.42
CA TRP A 38 12.32 -8.38 6.30
C TRP A 38 13.51 -7.53 6.76
N GLY A 39 14.66 -7.64 6.08
CA GLY A 39 15.91 -7.00 6.49
C GLY A 39 16.60 -7.66 7.69
N LYS A 40 17.79 -7.16 8.02
CA LYS A 40 18.56 -7.55 9.20
C LYS A 40 18.16 -6.70 10.40
N LEU A 41 18.03 -7.34 11.55
CA LEU A 41 17.83 -6.63 12.82
C LEU A 41 19.15 -5.91 13.16
N GLY A 42 19.21 -4.60 12.90
CA GLY A 42 20.38 -3.75 13.17
C GLY A 42 21.10 -3.14 11.96
N GLU A 43 20.63 -3.37 10.72
CA GLU A 43 21.21 -2.77 9.49
C GLU A 43 20.45 -1.50 9.06
N VAL A 44 19.65 -0.91 9.96
CA VAL A 44 19.11 0.43 9.73
C VAL A 44 20.24 1.40 10.08
N GLU A 45 21.08 1.72 9.10
CA GLU A 45 21.92 2.92 9.16
C GLU A 45 20.97 4.12 9.11
N TYR A 46 20.77 4.75 10.26
CA TYR A 46 20.15 6.05 10.33
C TYR A 46 21.17 7.05 9.78
N ASP A 47 20.87 7.65 8.62
CA ASP A 47 21.57 8.83 8.14
C ASP A 47 21.13 10.01 9.02
N ASP A 48 21.72 10.12 10.22
CA ASP A 48 21.38 11.13 11.23
C ASP A 48 21.69 12.57 10.76
N ALA A 49 22.41 12.74 9.64
CA ALA A 49 22.87 14.05 9.16
C ALA A 49 21.87 14.81 8.27
N GLU A 50 20.86 14.13 7.71
CA GLU A 50 19.85 14.77 6.85
C GLU A 50 18.51 15.02 7.59
N TYR A 51 18.40 14.52 8.83
CA TYR A 51 17.15 14.56 9.61
C TYR A 51 17.03 15.74 10.59
N ASP A 52 18.04 16.59 10.77
CA ASP A 52 18.03 17.54 11.90
C ASP A 52 17.63 18.99 11.54
N GLU A 53 17.87 19.47 10.31
CA GLU A 53 17.50 20.86 9.94
C GLU A 53 16.02 20.98 9.53
N ASP A 54 15.53 20.09 8.65
CA ASP A 54 14.14 20.15 8.18
C ASP A 54 13.14 19.71 9.27
N TYR A 55 13.55 18.79 10.16
CA TYR A 55 12.67 18.28 11.22
C TYR A 55 12.51 19.26 12.38
N GLN A 56 13.53 20.08 12.66
CA GLN A 56 13.45 21.05 13.76
C GLN A 56 12.61 22.28 13.40
N GLU A 57 12.65 22.75 12.14
CA GLU A 57 11.74 23.78 11.64
C GLU A 57 10.29 23.29 11.55
N GLU A 58 10.04 22.05 11.09
CA GLU A 58 8.69 21.49 11.07
C GLU A 58 8.11 21.30 12.49
N VAL A 59 8.91 20.87 13.47
CA VAL A 59 8.43 20.64 14.85
C VAL A 59 8.08 21.95 15.54
N THR A 60 8.86 23.01 15.36
CA THR A 60 8.59 24.33 15.96
C THR A 60 7.38 25.01 15.32
N GLN A 61 7.22 24.91 14.00
CA GLN A 61 6.08 25.47 13.27
C GLN A 61 4.77 24.71 13.58
N ASN A 62 4.83 23.41 13.84
CA ASN A 62 3.67 22.62 14.28
C ASN A 62 3.29 22.86 15.75
N LEU A 63 4.22 23.26 16.62
CA LEU A 63 3.93 23.59 18.03
C LEU A 63 3.13 24.89 18.15
N ASP A 64 3.48 25.94 17.42
CA ASP A 64 2.72 27.20 17.39
C ASP A 64 1.35 27.04 16.71
N ALA A 65 1.23 26.15 15.72
CA ALA A 65 -0.06 25.84 15.11
C ALA A 65 -0.98 25.03 16.05
N SER A 66 -0.42 24.24 16.96
CA SER A 66 -1.17 23.34 17.84
C SER A 66 -1.94 24.01 18.98
N GLU A 67 -1.65 25.27 19.30
CA GLU A 67 -2.42 26.04 20.30
C GLU A 67 -3.62 26.80 19.67
N ALA A 68 -3.69 26.89 18.34
CA ALA A 68 -4.78 27.54 17.61
C ALA A 68 -5.55 26.62 16.63
N GLY A 69 -5.06 25.41 16.36
CA GLY A 69 -5.71 24.51 15.43
C GLY A 69 -4.97 23.18 15.34
N SER A 70 -5.46 22.20 16.09
CA SER A 70 -5.17 20.78 15.86
C SER A 70 -5.36 20.43 14.38
N GLU A 71 -4.28 20.31 13.60
CA GLU A 71 -4.20 19.59 12.32
C GLU A 71 -2.79 19.70 11.70
N SER A 72 -2.02 18.60 11.66
CA SER A 72 -1.11 18.23 10.55
C SER A 72 -0.18 17.08 10.96
N SER A 73 -0.67 15.84 10.83
CA SER A 73 0.17 14.66 10.63
C SER A 73 0.16 14.37 9.13
N MET A 74 1.31 14.49 8.47
CA MET A 74 1.46 14.23 7.03
C MET A 74 1.45 12.71 6.75
N THR A 75 0.33 12.05 7.03
CA THR A 75 -0.16 10.97 6.18
C THR A 75 -0.76 11.66 4.96
N SER A 76 -0.09 11.62 3.81
CA SER A 76 -0.71 12.00 2.55
C SER A 76 -1.75 10.94 2.17
N GLU A 77 -2.86 10.92 2.90
CA GLU A 77 -4.09 10.36 2.36
C GLU A 77 -4.38 11.10 1.05
N PRO A 78 -4.71 10.39 -0.04
CA PRO A 78 -5.17 11.05 -1.24
C PRO A 78 -6.41 11.84 -0.85
N LYS A 79 -6.28 13.18 -0.79
CA LYS A 79 -7.39 14.11 -0.68
C LYS A 79 -8.29 13.83 -1.88
N HIS A 80 -9.29 12.99 -1.69
CA HIS A 80 -10.43 12.93 -2.58
C HIS A 80 -11.14 14.28 -2.38
N SER A 81 -10.67 15.30 -3.09
CA SER A 81 -11.49 16.48 -3.36
C SER A 81 -12.81 15.94 -3.86
N LEU A 82 -13.90 16.38 -3.24
CA LEU A 82 -15.27 16.10 -3.66
C LEU A 82 -15.36 16.44 -5.15
N SER A 83 -15.14 15.44 -5.99
CA SER A 83 -15.13 15.62 -7.43
C SER A 83 -16.58 15.85 -7.78
N SER A 84 -16.86 16.93 -8.51
CA SER A 84 -18.24 17.22 -8.91
C SER A 84 -18.80 16.02 -9.67
N GLU A 85 -20.10 15.72 -9.54
CA GLU A 85 -20.72 14.59 -10.25
C GLU A 85 -20.46 14.68 -11.78
N GLU A 86 -20.37 15.91 -12.30
CA GLU A 86 -20.02 16.20 -13.69
C GLU A 86 -18.62 15.70 -14.07
N GLU A 87 -17.62 15.86 -13.21
CA GLU A 87 -16.27 15.34 -13.42
C GLU A 87 -16.24 13.80 -13.42
N ILE A 88 -17.08 13.16 -12.60
CA ILE A 88 -17.20 11.71 -12.52
C ILE A 88 -17.80 11.15 -13.82
N GLU A 89 -18.85 11.79 -14.34
CA GLU A 89 -19.47 11.42 -15.60
C GLU A 89 -18.52 11.59 -16.79
N ALA A 90 -17.79 12.71 -16.85
CA ALA A 90 -16.79 12.96 -17.87
C ALA A 90 -15.66 11.92 -17.85
N ALA A 91 -15.16 11.59 -16.66
CA ALA A 91 -14.13 10.56 -16.47
C ALA A 91 -14.62 9.16 -16.88
N ARG A 92 -15.91 8.83 -16.64
CA ARG A 92 -16.53 7.58 -17.11
C ARG A 92 -16.66 7.54 -18.63
N ALA A 93 -17.07 8.65 -19.27
CA ALA A 93 -17.19 8.74 -20.72
C ALA A 93 -15.83 8.56 -21.42
N PHE A 94 -14.79 9.24 -20.91
CA PHE A 94 -13.41 9.09 -21.41
C PHE A 94 -12.93 7.64 -21.35
N ARG A 95 -13.15 6.96 -20.22
CA ARG A 95 -12.73 5.55 -20.04
C ARG A 95 -13.48 4.57 -20.92
N LYS A 96 -14.76 4.83 -21.24
CA LYS A 96 -15.54 4.00 -22.17
C LYS A 96 -14.99 4.11 -23.60
N GLN A 97 -14.59 5.31 -24.02
CA GLN A 97 -14.02 5.56 -25.35
C GLN A 97 -12.55 5.12 -25.44
N ALA A 98 -11.82 5.13 -24.32
CA ALA A 98 -10.45 4.66 -24.23
C ALA A 98 -10.29 3.16 -24.52
N LEU A 99 -11.34 2.36 -24.45
CA LEU A 99 -11.21 0.91 -24.67
C LEU A 99 -10.98 0.53 -26.15
N SER A 100 -11.17 1.47 -27.10
CA SER A 100 -11.19 1.18 -28.54
C SER A 100 -9.98 1.71 -29.34
N GLY A 101 -8.83 1.99 -28.72
CA GLY A 101 -7.66 2.50 -29.46
C GLY A 101 -6.34 2.59 -28.69
N THR A 102 -5.37 3.34 -29.26
CA THR A 102 -4.10 3.69 -28.61
C THR A 102 -4.35 4.80 -27.59
N VAL A 103 -4.31 4.48 -26.30
CA VAL A 103 -4.64 5.42 -25.23
C VAL A 103 -3.43 5.84 -24.43
N ASP A 104 -3.37 7.13 -24.15
CA ASP A 104 -2.40 7.71 -23.23
C ASP A 104 -2.71 7.30 -21.78
N LEU A 105 -1.77 6.55 -21.20
CA LEU A 105 -1.85 6.06 -19.82
C LEU A 105 -1.91 7.22 -18.80
N SER A 106 -1.31 8.37 -19.13
CA SER A 106 -1.33 9.54 -18.25
C SER A 106 -2.76 10.09 -18.08
N SER A 107 -3.54 10.06 -19.16
CA SER A 107 -4.95 10.46 -19.17
C SER A 107 -5.85 9.46 -18.41
N ILE A 108 -5.50 8.17 -18.42
CA ILE A 108 -6.19 7.15 -17.59
C ILE A 108 -5.92 7.37 -16.10
N ALA A 109 -4.69 7.72 -15.73
CA ALA A 109 -4.32 7.98 -14.34
C ALA A 109 -5.09 9.17 -13.76
N ARG A 110 -5.28 10.24 -14.54
CA ARG A 110 -6.06 11.43 -14.15
C ARG A 110 -7.55 11.17 -13.95
N THR A 111 -8.09 10.11 -14.56
CA THR A 111 -9.52 9.75 -14.46
C THR A 111 -9.81 8.70 -13.37
N SER A 112 -8.85 8.44 -12.46
CA SER A 112 -8.92 7.43 -11.37
C SER A 112 -10.19 7.50 -10.52
N VAL A 113 -10.72 8.71 -10.32
CA VAL A 113 -11.95 9.00 -9.58
C VAL A 113 -13.15 8.18 -10.07
N ALA A 114 -13.24 7.88 -11.36
CA ALA A 114 -14.37 7.13 -11.93
C ALA A 114 -14.54 5.70 -11.37
N VAL A 115 -13.53 5.14 -10.70
CA VAL A 115 -13.52 3.74 -10.18
C VAL A 115 -13.43 3.69 -8.64
N SER A 116 -13.56 4.83 -7.95
CA SER A 116 -13.40 4.91 -6.48
C SER A 116 -14.52 4.23 -5.66
N SER A 117 -15.50 3.55 -6.28
CA SER A 117 -16.58 2.89 -5.54
C SER A 117 -16.18 1.48 -5.10
N SER A 118 -16.36 1.16 -3.82
CA SER A 118 -16.21 -0.21 -3.31
C SER A 118 -17.16 -1.19 -4.03
N PRO A 119 -16.72 -2.42 -4.35
CA PRO A 119 -17.59 -3.43 -4.97
C PRO A 119 -18.81 -3.74 -4.07
N PRO A 120 -19.98 -4.05 -4.67
CA PRO A 120 -21.17 -4.40 -3.90
C PRO A 120 -20.92 -5.66 -3.06
N LYS A 121 -21.41 -5.65 -1.82
CA LYS A 121 -21.34 -6.79 -0.90
C LYS A 121 -22.19 -7.93 -1.47
N ALA A 122 -21.57 -9.07 -1.76
CA ALA A 122 -22.24 -10.29 -2.24
C ALA A 122 -22.84 -11.09 -1.07
#